data_AF-A0A1I3MPX9-F1
#
_entry.id   AF-A0A1I3MPX9-F1
#
_cell.length_a   1.000
_cell.length_b   1.000
_cell.length_c   1.000
_cell.angle_alpha   90.00
_cell.angle_beta   90.00
_cell.angle_gamma   90.00
#
_symmetry.space_group_name_H-M   'P 1'
#
loop_
_entity.id
_entity.type
_entity.pdbx_description
1 polymer ?
#
loop_
_entity_poly.entity_id
_entity_poly.type
_entity_poly.pdbx_seq_one_letter_code
_entity_poly.pdbx_strand_id
1 'polypeptide(L)'
;MNTATAYKIESHRRLCLIKDYKEVNHWIGTLELAVNEFQHFSLIEKQLIKNIETSNTMLTLRRKFTLNMASFCKYEQEIKTEIEYGKTEYNDSRAKVYEIKRLQFVQLIRELHDFRIKFYTLLERYKR
;
A
#
# COMPACT_ATOMS: atom_id res chain seq x y z
N MET A 1 -31.77 23.14 7.03
CA MET A 1 -31.62 21.67 6.81
C MET A 1 -32.44 20.93 7.85
N ASN A 2 -33.23 19.93 7.46
CA ASN A 2 -33.91 19.04 8.40
C ASN A 2 -32.86 18.21 9.16
N THR A 3 -33.01 18.05 10.48
CA THR A 3 -32.10 17.29 11.35
C THR A 3 -31.93 15.84 10.89
N ALA A 4 -32.99 15.23 10.34
CA ALA A 4 -32.94 13.89 9.77
C ALA A 4 -32.01 13.80 8.53
N THR A 5 -31.96 14.85 7.71
CA THR A 5 -31.11 14.91 6.52
C THR A 5 -29.64 15.08 6.90
N ALA A 6 -29.35 15.96 7.86
CA ALA A 6 -28.00 16.17 8.38
C ALA A 6 -27.42 14.89 9.01
N TYR A 7 -28.24 14.17 9.78
CA TYR A 7 -27.84 12.89 10.38
C TYR A 7 -27.52 11.82 9.32
N LYS A 8 -28.32 11.71 8.25
CA LYS A 8 -28.07 10.78 7.15
C LYS A 8 -26.76 11.10 6.41
N ILE A 9 -26.50 12.38 6.14
CA ILE A 9 -25.26 12.82 5.48
C ILE A 9 -24.03 12.48 6.33
N GLU A 10 -24.08 12.77 7.64
CA GLU A 10 -22.99 12.45 8.56
C GLU A 10 -22.76 10.94 8.68
N SER A 11 -23.84 10.15 8.75
CA SER A 11 -23.75 8.68 8.80
C SER A 11 -23.12 8.11 7.53
N HIS A 12 -23.51 8.64 6.37
CA HIS A 12 -22.93 8.25 5.09
C HIS A 12 -21.45 8.62 5.01
N ARG A 13 -21.09 9.85 5.39
CA ARG A 13 -19.70 10.32 5.46
C ARG A 13 -18.84 9.39 6.30
N ARG A 14 -19.27 9.08 7.52
CA ARG A 14 -18.54 8.18 8.43
C ARG A 14 -18.36 6.78 7.84
N LEU A 15 -19.41 6.23 7.23
CA LEU A 15 -19.34 4.90 6.62
C LEU A 15 -18.32 4.84 5.48
N CYS A 16 -18.30 5.85 4.60
CA CYS A 16 -17.31 5.95 3.52
C CYS A 16 -15.88 6.08 4.07
N LEU A 17 -15.65 6.96 5.05
CA LEU A 17 -14.33 7.13 5.66
C LEU A 17 -13.85 5.87 6.39
N ILE A 18 -14.72 5.17 7.10
CA ILE A 18 -14.38 3.90 7.78
C ILE A 18 -14.01 2.82 6.75
N LYS A 19 -14.71 2.77 5.61
CA LYS A 19 -14.36 1.85 4.52
C LYS A 19 -12.96 2.16 3.98
N ASP A 20 -12.70 3.41 3.63
CA ASP A 20 -11.40 3.85 3.10
C ASP A 20 -10.27 3.60 4.12
N TYR A 21 -10.52 3.87 5.41
CA TYR A 21 -9.60 3.61 6.51
C TYR A 21 -9.18 2.14 6.60
N LYS A 22 -10.15 1.22 6.52
CA LYS A 22 -9.88 -0.22 6.55
C LYS A 22 -9.07 -0.69 5.34
N GLU A 23 -9.37 -0.15 4.17
CA GLU A 23 -8.65 -0.53 2.94
C GLU A 23 -7.21 0.00 2.96
N VAL A 24 -6.99 1.25 3.42
CA VAL A 24 -5.63 1.79 3.59
C VAL A 24 -4.81 0.99 4.61
N ASN A 25 -5.41 0.58 5.73
CA ASN A 25 -4.74 -0.31 6.69
C ASN A 25 -4.35 -1.65 6.08
N HIS A 26 -5.21 -2.22 5.23
CA HIS A 26 -4.87 -3.43 4.48
C HIS A 26 -3.68 -3.22 3.54
N TRP A 27 -3.62 -2.07 2.85
CA TRP A 27 -2.49 -1.72 1.99
C TRP A 27 -1.18 -1.59 2.78
N ILE A 28 -1.22 -0.91 3.93
CA ILE A 28 -0.06 -0.76 4.81
C ILE A 28 0.46 -2.14 5.26
N GLY A 29 -0.42 -2.99 5.79
CA GLY A 29 -0.03 -4.33 6.23
C GLY A 29 0.53 -5.19 5.08
N THR A 30 -0.03 -5.06 3.88
CA THR A 30 0.49 -5.77 2.69
C THR A 30 1.89 -5.30 2.32
N LEU A 31 2.16 -3.99 2.35
CA LEU A 31 3.49 -3.45 2.08
C LEU A 31 4.51 -3.84 3.17
N GLU A 32 4.10 -3.91 4.43
CA GLU A 32 4.94 -4.38 5.52
C GLU A 32 5.38 -5.84 5.29
N LEU A 33 4.44 -6.72 4.93
CA LEU A 33 4.75 -8.10 4.55
C LEU A 33 5.69 -8.17 3.35
N ALA A 34 5.49 -7.34 2.32
CA ALA A 34 6.37 -7.30 1.15
C ALA A 34 7.79 -6.82 1.51
N VAL A 35 7.93 -5.83 2.39
CA VAL A 35 9.24 -5.36 2.87
C VAL A 35 9.96 -6.45 3.66
N ASN A 36 9.23 -7.23 4.46
CA ASN A 36 9.79 -8.38 5.18
C ASN A 36 10.19 -9.50 4.22
N GLU A 37 9.41 -9.75 3.17
CA GLU A 37 9.74 -10.74 2.13
C GLU A 37 11.07 -10.41 1.42
N PHE A 38 11.36 -9.13 1.16
CA PHE A 38 12.66 -8.74 0.59
C PHE A 38 13.86 -9.11 1.47
N GLN A 39 13.68 -9.29 2.79
CA GLN A 39 14.75 -9.80 3.65
C GLN A 39 15.09 -11.25 3.27
N HIS A 40 14.08 -12.09 3.04
CA HIS A 40 14.26 -13.46 2.59
C HIS A 40 14.85 -13.53 1.18
N PHE A 41 14.36 -12.71 0.24
CA PHE A 41 14.95 -12.62 -1.10
C PHE A 41 16.43 -12.20 -1.04
N SER A 42 16.81 -11.32 -0.12
CA SER A 42 18.22 -10.93 0.04
C SER A 42 19.12 -12.07 0.50
N LEU A 43 18.63 -12.93 1.40
CA LEU A 43 19.38 -14.10 1.83
C LEU A 43 19.57 -15.10 0.69
N ILE A 44 18.49 -15.40 -0.04
CA ILE A 44 18.51 -16.31 -1.19
C ILE A 44 19.42 -15.76 -2.29
N GLU A 45 19.32 -14.47 -2.60
CA GLU A 45 20.15 -13.82 -3.62
C GLU A 45 21.63 -13.98 -3.29
N LYS A 46 22.05 -13.62 -2.07
CA LYS A 46 23.46 -13.73 -1.65
C LYS A 46 24.00 -15.16 -1.68
N GLN A 47 23.16 -16.15 -1.40
CA GLN A 47 23.59 -17.55 -1.30
C GLN A 47 23.59 -18.28 -2.63
N LEU A 48 22.53 -18.09 -3.43
CA LEU A 48 22.25 -18.94 -4.60
C LEU A 48 22.38 -18.20 -5.94
N ILE A 49 21.84 -16.98 -6.03
CA ILE A 49 21.75 -16.24 -7.31
C ILE A 49 23.02 -15.43 -7.59
N LYS A 50 23.53 -14.73 -6.57
CA LYS A 50 24.74 -13.91 -6.58
C LYS A 50 24.77 -12.92 -7.75
N ASN A 51 23.69 -12.17 -7.92
CA ASN A 51 23.50 -11.27 -9.04
C ASN A 51 23.29 -9.83 -8.55
N ILE A 52 24.28 -8.98 -8.83
CA ILE A 52 24.30 -7.60 -8.33
C ILE A 52 23.15 -6.75 -8.86
N GLU A 53 22.68 -6.99 -10.09
CA GLU A 53 21.54 -6.29 -10.67
C GLU A 53 20.24 -6.61 -9.93
N THR A 54 20.05 -7.88 -9.58
CA THR A 54 18.92 -8.37 -8.75
C THR A 54 18.99 -7.75 -7.37
N SER A 55 20.18 -7.69 -6.77
CA SER A 55 20.42 -7.07 -5.46
C SER A 55 20.06 -5.57 -5.47
N ASN A 56 20.50 -4.83 -6.50
CA ASN A 56 20.18 -3.41 -6.66
C ASN A 56 18.69 -3.16 -6.93
N THR A 57 18.05 -4.02 -7.73
CA THR A 57 16.61 -3.95 -8.01
C THR A 57 15.80 -4.14 -6.74
N MET A 58 16.15 -5.15 -5.94
CA MET A 58 15.53 -5.43 -4.64
C MET A 58 15.69 -4.26 -3.66
N LEU A 59 16.88 -3.67 -3.55
CA LEU A 59 17.11 -2.49 -2.70
C LEU A 59 16.25 -1.31 -3.13
N THR A 60 16.11 -1.09 -4.44
CA THR A 60 15.31 -0.01 -5.02
C THR A 60 13.83 -0.21 -4.73
N LEU A 61 13.30 -1.43 -4.97
CA LEU A 61 11.91 -1.77 -4.70
C LEU A 61 11.59 -1.67 -3.20
N ARG A 62 12.46 -2.20 -2.34
CA ARG A 62 12.28 -2.09 -0.89
C ARG A 62 12.18 -0.63 -0.44
N ARG A 63 13.09 0.24 -0.90
CA ARG A 63 13.03 1.69 -0.61
C ARG A 63 11.71 2.31 -1.09
N LYS A 64 11.31 2.00 -2.32
CA LYS A 64 10.04 2.48 -2.90
C LYS A 64 8.85 2.06 -2.04
N PHE A 65 8.82 0.81 -1.59
CA PHE A 65 7.72 0.26 -0.80
C PHE A 65 7.66 0.90 0.58
N THR A 66 8.81 1.06 1.25
CA THR A 66 8.90 1.76 2.54
C THR A 66 8.41 3.21 2.44
N LEU A 67 8.80 3.95 1.39
CA LEU A 67 8.34 5.33 1.19
C LEU A 67 6.84 5.43 0.92
N ASN A 68 6.28 4.51 0.13
CA ASN A 68 4.83 4.48 -0.11
C ASN A 68 4.06 4.05 1.14
N MET A 69 4.58 3.10 1.92
CA MET A 69 4.01 2.72 3.20
C MET A 69 3.94 3.92 4.14
N ALA A 70 5.01 4.72 4.25
CA ALA A 70 4.98 5.97 5.02
C ALA A 70 3.93 6.97 4.50
N SER A 71 3.77 7.08 3.18
CA SER A 71 2.72 7.91 2.57
C SER A 71 1.31 7.42 2.92
N PHE A 72 1.09 6.10 2.96
CA PHE A 72 -0.19 5.51 3.35
C PHE A 72 -0.45 5.65 4.85
N CYS A 73 0.55 5.49 5.71
CA CYS A 73 0.40 5.78 7.14
C CYS A 73 0.00 7.23 7.39
N LYS A 74 0.59 8.19 6.66
CA LYS A 74 0.17 9.59 6.76
C LYS A 74 -1.30 9.77 6.35
N TYR A 75 -1.70 9.16 5.24
CA TYR A 75 -3.07 9.23 4.75
C TYR A 75 -4.08 8.54 5.70
N GLU A 76 -3.69 7.43 6.32
CA GLU A 76 -4.46 6.74 7.36
C GLU A 76 -4.74 7.66 8.56
N GLN A 77 -3.74 8.41 9.03
CA GLN A 77 -3.91 9.40 10.09
C GLN A 77 -4.81 10.56 9.69
N GLU A 78 -4.72 11.04 8.44
CA GLU A 78 -5.61 12.06 7.90
C GLU A 78 -7.08 11.58 7.89
N ILE A 79 -7.33 10.34 7.45
CA ILE A 79 -8.67 9.75 7.47
C ILE A 79 -9.18 9.60 8.91
N LYS A 80 -8.34 9.07 9.81
CA LYS A 80 -8.70 8.90 11.23
C LYS A 80 -9.11 10.22 11.88
N THR A 81 -8.33 11.27 11.65
CA THR A 81 -8.64 12.62 12.13
C THR A 81 -9.98 13.13 11.60
N GLU A 82 -10.28 12.88 10.32
CA GLU A 82 -11.57 13.27 9.73
C GLU A 82 -12.74 12.45 10.30
N ILE A 83 -12.56 11.16 10.60
CA ILE A 83 -13.59 10.34 11.25
C ILE A 83 -13.94 10.92 12.62
N GLU A 84 -12.92 11.26 13.42
CA GLU A 84 -13.07 11.69 14.81
C GLU A 84 -13.58 13.14 14.94
N TYR A 85 -13.02 14.07 14.16
CA TYR A 85 -13.25 15.51 14.33
C TYR A 85 -13.78 16.22 13.08
N GLY A 86 -13.78 15.52 11.95
CA GLY A 86 -14.17 16.08 10.67
C GLY A 86 -15.66 16.41 10.58
N LYS A 87 -15.96 17.46 9.81
CA LYS A 87 -17.32 17.89 9.47
C LYS A 87 -17.52 18.01 7.96
N THR A 88 -16.50 17.66 7.17
CA THR A 88 -16.49 17.84 5.73
C THR A 88 -17.22 16.69 5.07
N GLU A 89 -18.24 16.95 4.27
CA GLU A 89 -18.94 15.90 3.53
C GLU A 89 -17.98 15.05 2.69
N TYR A 90 -18.31 13.77 2.55
CA TYR A 90 -17.59 12.88 1.66
C TYR A 90 -18.02 13.20 0.22
N ASN A 91 -17.15 13.84 -0.54
CA ASN A 91 -17.44 14.31 -1.89
C ASN A 91 -16.48 13.71 -2.94
N ASP A 92 -16.73 14.01 -4.21
CA ASP A 92 -15.93 13.51 -5.33
C ASP A 92 -14.43 13.85 -5.23
N SER A 93 -14.09 14.99 -4.63
CA SER A 93 -12.69 15.38 -4.44
C SER A 93 -11.98 14.39 -3.51
N ARG A 94 -12.61 14.05 -2.39
CA ARG A 94 -12.07 13.05 -1.44
C ARG A 94 -12.02 11.66 -2.06
N ALA A 95 -13.06 11.27 -2.79
CA ALA A 95 -13.09 9.99 -3.52
C ALA A 95 -11.94 9.90 -4.56
N LYS A 96 -11.62 11.00 -5.24
CA LYS A 96 -10.47 11.05 -6.17
C LYS A 96 -9.13 10.90 -5.45
N VAL A 97 -8.94 11.55 -4.30
CA VAL A 97 -7.71 11.39 -3.50
C VAL A 97 -7.52 9.93 -3.09
N TYR A 98 -8.60 9.30 -2.62
CA TYR A 98 -8.60 7.88 -2.27
C TYR A 98 -8.21 6.99 -3.46
N GLU A 99 -8.84 7.22 -4.62
CA GLU A 99 -8.60 6.44 -5.82
C GLU A 99 -7.16 6.56 -6.33
N ILE A 100 -6.55 7.75 -6.23
CA ILE A 100 -5.13 7.94 -6.55
C ILE A 100 -4.25 7.05 -5.66
N LYS A 101 -4.54 6.98 -4.35
CA LYS A 101 -3.80 6.11 -3.42
C LYS A 101 -4.03 4.63 -3.73
N ARG A 102 -5.25 4.23 -4.08
CA ARG A 102 -5.56 2.87 -4.51
C ARG A 102 -4.77 2.47 -5.76
N LEU A 103 -4.71 3.34 -6.78
CA LEU A 103 -3.93 3.09 -8.00
C LEU A 103 -2.42 2.97 -7.70
N GLN A 104 -1.90 3.81 -6.79
CA GLN A 104 -0.52 3.69 -6.31
C GLN A 104 -0.27 2.32 -5.66
N PHE A 105 -1.17 1.86 -4.79
CA PHE A 105 -1.06 0.54 -4.17
C PHE A 105 -1.08 -0.59 -5.21
N VAL A 106 -2.04 -0.58 -6.13
CA VAL A 106 -2.14 -1.59 -7.20
C VAL A 106 -0.86 -1.66 -8.03
N GLN A 107 -0.26 -0.52 -8.34
CA GLN A 107 1.00 -0.47 -9.09
C GLN A 107 2.16 -1.12 -8.31
N LEU A 108 2.26 -0.87 -7.00
CA LEU A 108 3.29 -1.50 -6.16
C LEU A 108 3.14 -3.03 -6.12
N ILE A 109 1.91 -3.53 -6.03
CA ILE A 109 1.64 -4.97 -6.03
C ILE A 109 2.03 -5.61 -7.36
N ARG A 110 1.75 -4.96 -8.49
CA ARG A 110 2.21 -5.43 -9.81
C ARG A 110 3.73 -5.53 -9.88
N GLU A 111 4.43 -4.49 -9.42
CA GLU A 111 5.90 -4.48 -9.40
C GLU A 111 6.47 -5.58 -8.49
N LEU A 112 5.82 -5.87 -7.36
CA LEU A 112 6.20 -6.98 -6.50
C LEU A 112 6.05 -8.32 -7.22
N HIS A 113 4.93 -8.54 -7.91
CA HIS A 113 4.70 -9.76 -8.66
C HIS A 113 5.69 -9.93 -9.82
N ASP A 114 5.95 -8.87 -10.58
CA ASP A 114 6.93 -8.89 -11.66
C ASP A 114 8.34 -9.21 -11.14
N PHE A 115 8.71 -8.63 -9.99
CA PHE A 115 9.97 -8.96 -9.33
C PHE A 115 10.01 -10.43 -8.89
N ARG A 116 8.97 -10.94 -8.24
CA ARG A 116 8.88 -12.34 -7.81
C ARG A 116 9.08 -13.30 -8.97
N ILE A 117 8.37 -13.09 -10.08
CA ILE A 117 8.48 -13.92 -11.28
C ILE A 117 9.93 -13.93 -11.80
N LYS A 118 10.55 -12.75 -11.92
CA LYS A 118 11.96 -12.63 -12.35
C LYS A 118 12.90 -13.33 -11.38
N PHE A 119 12.70 -13.14 -10.09
CA PHE A 119 13.51 -13.74 -9.03
C PHE A 119 13.44 -15.28 -9.07
N TYR A 120 12.24 -15.84 -9.19
CA TYR A 120 12.06 -17.29 -9.28
C TYR A 120 12.62 -17.87 -10.57
N THR A 121 12.47 -17.17 -11.70
CA THR A 121 13.12 -17.56 -12.97
C THR A 121 14.64 -17.65 -12.84
N LEU A 122 15.27 -16.74 -12.08
CA LEU A 122 16.70 -16.79 -11.82
C LEU A 122 17.05 -17.98 -10.91
N LEU A 123 16.23 -18.24 -9.89
CA LEU A 123 16.43 -19.35 -8.97
C LEU A 123 16.30 -20.71 -9.67
N GLU A 124 15.38 -20.88 -10.61
CA GLU A 124 15.21 -22.11 -11.40
C GLU A 124 16.45 -22.48 -12.22
N ARG A 125 17.29 -21.49 -12.58
CA ARG A 125 18.54 -21.72 -13.31
C ARG A 125 19.68 -22.19 -12.42
N TYR A 126 19.53 -22.11 -11.11
CA TYR A 126 20.53 -22.58 -10.18
C TYR A 126 20.72 -24.10 -10.33
N LYS A 127 21.95 -24.51 -10.62
CA LYS A 127 22.37 -25.91 -10.59
C LYS A 127 23.38 -26.08 -9.46
N ARG A 128 23.19 -27.14 -8.69
CA ARG A 128 23.98 -27.48 -7.50
C ARG A 128 25.41 -27.85 -7.87
#